data_AF-A0A3C0SJN5-F1
#
_entry.id   AF-A0A3C0SJN5-F1
#
_cell.length_a   1.000
_cell.length_b   1.000
_cell.length_c   1.000
_cell.angle_alpha   90.00
_cell.angle_beta   90.00
_cell.angle_gamma   90.00
#
_symmetry.space_group_name_H-M   'P 1'
#
loop_
_entity.id
_entity.type
_entity.pdbx_description
1 polymer ?
#
loop_
_entity_poly.entity_id
_entity_poly.type
_entity_poly.pdbx_seq_one_letter_code
_entity_poly.pdbx_strand_id
1 'polypeptide(L)'
;MSVKRGLAAFLALSMGVSAIVLLSSFDRSTFEMITHAYKVRLVCVLLLVILAWAFDALKLYFVVKAAGEGISCKLAVLLNWLRYFGCAITPMQSGGGPFQVYFLF
;
A
#
# COMPACT_ATOMS: atom_id res chain seq x y z
N MET A 1 -24.70 0.57 7.74
CA MET A 1 -23.73 1.48 7.08
C MET A 1 -23.13 0.76 5.89
N SER A 2 -23.08 1.37 4.70
CA SER A 2 -22.41 0.75 3.54
C SER A 2 -20.91 0.59 3.83
N VAL A 3 -20.33 -0.56 3.47
CA VAL A 3 -18.88 -0.86 3.58
C VAL A 3 -18.03 0.31 3.06
N LYS A 4 -18.48 0.98 1.98
CA LYS A 4 -17.82 2.15 1.40
C LYS A 4 -17.70 3.34 2.37
N ARG A 5 -18.72 3.58 3.20
CA ARG A 5 -18.73 4.67 4.19
C ARG A 5 -17.87 4.34 5.41
N GLY A 6 -17.86 3.08 5.86
CA GLY A 6 -16.97 2.63 6.94
C GLY A 6 -15.50 2.71 6.54
N LEU A 7 -15.18 2.25 5.31
CA LEU A 7 -13.83 2.34 4.76
C LEU A 7 -13.36 3.78 4.61
N ALA A 8 -14.22 4.68 4.13
CA ALA A 8 -13.88 6.10 3.99
C ALA A 8 -13.63 6.79 5.34
N ALA A 9 -14.45 6.50 6.37
CA ALA A 9 -14.25 7.03 7.71
C ALA A 9 -12.95 6.50 8.35
N PHE A 10 -12.66 5.21 8.16
CA PHE A 10 -11.43 4.60 8.65
C PHE A 10 -10.19 5.19 7.96
N LEU A 11 -10.23 5.34 6.63
CA LEU A 11 -9.18 5.99 5.84
C LEU A 11 -8.91 7.41 6.35
N ALA A 12 -9.97 8.20 6.51
CA ALA A 12 -9.86 9.57 7.01
C ALA A 12 -9.25 9.62 8.41
N LEU A 13 -9.66 8.73 9.31
CA LEU A 13 -9.12 8.64 10.66
C LEU A 13 -7.64 8.22 10.65
N SER A 14 -7.30 7.18 9.91
CA SER A 14 -5.92 6.66 9.83
C SER A 14 -4.96 7.68 9.22
N MET A 15 -5.36 8.32 8.12
CA MET A 15 -4.59 9.41 7.50
C MET A 15 -4.49 10.62 8.43
N GLY A 16 -5.57 10.97 9.13
CA GLY A 16 -5.60 12.08 10.07
C GLY A 16 -4.67 11.87 11.26
N VAL A 17 -4.74 10.70 11.90
CA VAL A 17 -3.85 10.35 13.02
C VAL A 17 -2.40 10.30 12.57
N SER A 18 -2.12 9.69 11.41
CA SER A 18 -0.76 9.65 10.86
C SER A 18 -0.22 11.04 10.59
N ALA A 19 -1.03 11.95 10.03
CA ALA A 19 -0.65 13.33 9.79
C ALA A 19 -0.39 14.10 11.09
N ILE A 20 -1.23 13.93 12.11
CA ILE A 20 -1.05 14.57 13.42
C ILE A 20 0.24 14.09 14.08
N VAL A 21 0.48 12.78 14.10
CA VAL A 21 1.71 12.19 14.67
C VAL A 21 2.94 12.68 13.93
N LEU A 22 2.91 12.74 12.60
CA LEU A 22 4.01 13.27 11.81
C LEU A 22 4.26 14.73 12.15
N LEU A 23 3.22 15.58 12.12
CA LEU A 23 3.33 17.01 12.43
C LEU A 23 3.82 17.27 13.86
N SER A 24 3.42 16.45 14.84
CA SER A 24 3.91 16.58 16.22
C SER A 24 5.33 16.06 16.41
N SER A 25 5.81 15.19 15.52
CA SER A 25 7.12 14.54 15.62
C SER A 25 8.21 15.23 14.78
N PHE A 26 7.83 16.19 13.92
CA PHE A 26 8.80 16.96 13.14
C PHE A 26 9.46 18.03 14.01
N ASP A 27 10.76 17.84 14.27
CA ASP A 27 11.63 18.86 14.84
C ASP A 27 12.51 19.49 13.74
N ARG A 28 13.16 20.63 14.02
CA ARG A 28 14.10 21.30 13.09
C ARG A 28 15.22 20.36 12.64
N SER A 29 15.66 19.46 13.52
CA SER A 29 16.68 18.44 13.24
C SER A 29 16.26 17.45 12.15
N THR A 30 14.98 17.09 12.07
CA THR A 30 14.44 16.20 11.01
C THR A 30 14.49 16.87 9.64
N PHE A 31 14.20 18.18 9.58
CA PHE A 31 14.26 18.95 8.34
C PHE A 31 15.71 19.09 7.83
N GLU A 32 16.66 19.33 8.73
CA GLU A 32 18.09 19.36 8.39
C GLU A 32 18.57 17.99 7.90
N MET A 33 18.14 16.90 8.53
CA MET A 33 18.48 15.53 8.11
C MET A 33 17.95 15.20 6.72
N ILE A 34 16.71 15.59 6.39
CA ILE A 34 16.10 15.36 5.07
C ILE A 34 16.76 16.22 4.00
N THR A 35 17.12 17.46 4.33
CA THR A 35 17.77 18.39 3.38
C THR A 35 19.24 18.02 3.12
N HIS A 36 19.93 17.45 4.11
CA HIS A 36 21.26 16.85 3.95
C HIS A 36 21.25 15.43 3.38
N ALA A 37 20.08 14.78 3.31
CA ALA A 37 19.99 13.44 2.75
C ALA A 37 20.38 13.43 1.26
N TYR A 38 21.06 12.38 0.84
CA TYR A 38 21.48 12.18 -0.55
C TYR A 38 20.25 11.98 -1.45
N LYS A 39 19.76 13.07 -2.04
CA LYS A 39 18.55 13.12 -2.89
C LYS A 39 18.51 12.03 -3.97
N VAL A 40 19.66 11.75 -4.60
CA VAL A 40 19.80 10.70 -5.63
C VAL A 40 19.52 9.30 -5.07
N ARG A 41 20.02 9.00 -3.86
CA ARG A 41 19.78 7.71 -3.21
C ARG A 41 18.31 7.58 -2.81
N LEU A 42 17.70 8.68 -2.35
CA LEU A 42 16.28 8.75 -2.00
C LEU A 42 15.38 8.45 -3.20
N VAL A 43 15.67 9.06 -4.36
CA VAL A 43 14.97 8.78 -5.61
C VAL A 43 15.18 7.33 -6.05
N CYS A 44 16.40 6.80 -5.93
CA CYS A 44 16.69 5.41 -6.26
C CYS A 44 15.88 4.43 -5.41
N VAL A 45 15.80 4.66 -4.08
CA VAL A 45 14.98 3.85 -3.18
C VAL A 45 13.49 3.93 -3.55
N LEU A 46 12.97 5.12 -3.85
CA LEU A 46 11.59 5.28 -4.31
C LEU A 46 11.31 4.48 -5.60
N LEU A 47 12.22 4.52 -6.57
CA LEU A 47 12.10 3.74 -7.80
C LEU A 47 12.14 2.24 -7.54
N LEU A 48 13.03 1.78 -6.64
CA LEU A 48 13.10 0.37 -6.25
C LEU A 48 11.81 -0.11 -5.56
N VAL A 49 11.18 0.73 -4.72
CA VAL A 49 9.91 0.41 -4.09
C VAL A 49 8.79 0.28 -5.12
N ILE A 50 8.70 1.21 -6.07
CA ILE A 50 7.73 1.15 -7.17
C ILE A 50 7.94 -0.12 -8.01
N LEU A 51 9.20 -0.47 -8.29
CA LEU A 51 9.54 -1.68 -9.04
C LEU A 51 9.17 -2.95 -8.26
N ALA A 52 9.40 -2.98 -6.95
CA ALA A 52 9.00 -4.08 -6.09
C ALA A 52 7.47 -4.28 -6.11
N TRP A 53 6.69 -3.20 -6.04
CA TRP A 53 5.23 -3.28 -6.15
C TRP A 53 4.76 -3.78 -7.52
N ALA A 54 5.45 -3.38 -8.60
CA ALA A 54 5.18 -3.87 -9.94
C ALA A 54 5.45 -5.38 -10.05
N PHE A 55 6.57 -5.87 -9.51
CA PHE A 55 6.86 -7.30 -9.48
C PHE A 55 5.89 -8.10 -8.62
N ASP A 56 5.44 -7.57 -7.48
CA ASP A 56 4.45 -8.25 -6.65
C ASP A 56 3.07 -8.35 -7.34
N ALA A 57 2.67 -7.31 -8.09
CA ALA A 57 1.47 -7.37 -8.92
C ALA A 57 1.61 -8.36 -10.09
N LEU A 58 2.79 -8.39 -10.72
CA LEU A 58 3.08 -9.32 -11.82
C LEU A 58 3.13 -10.77 -11.34
N LYS A 59 3.66 -11.02 -10.14
CA LYS A 59 3.61 -12.32 -9.47
C LYS A 59 2.17 -12.79 -9.30
N LEU A 60 1.28 -11.92 -8.81
CA LEU A 60 -0.15 -12.23 -8.67
C LEU A 60 -0.77 -12.57 -10.04
N TYR A 61 -0.48 -11.78 -11.07
CA TYR A 61 -0.95 -12.03 -12.43
C TYR A 61 -0.54 -13.42 -12.95
N PHE A 62 0.75 -13.77 -12.82
CA PHE A 62 1.23 -15.08 -13.28
C PHE A 62 0.70 -16.25 -12.46
N VAL A 63 0.54 -16.10 -11.14
CA VAL A 63 -0.04 -17.14 -10.28
C VAL A 63 -1.48 -17.43 -10.68
N VAL A 64 -2.29 -16.40 -10.90
CA VAL A 64 -3.69 -16.56 -11.32
C VAL A 64 -3.78 -17.16 -12.72
N LYS A 65 -2.91 -16.70 -13.65
CA LYS A 65 -2.81 -17.29 -14.99
C LYS A 65 -2.41 -18.77 -14.96
N ALA A 66 -1.52 -19.16 -14.05
CA ALA A 66 -1.11 -20.56 -13.86
C ALA A 66 -2.24 -21.43 -13.26
N ALA A 67 -3.16 -20.83 -12.50
CA ALA A 67 -4.35 -21.50 -11.97
C ALA A 67 -5.45 -21.72 -13.03
N GLY A 68 -5.25 -21.28 -14.28
CA GLY A 68 -6.22 -21.39 -15.36
C GLY A 68 -7.21 -20.23 -15.46
N GLU A 69 -7.10 -19.24 -14.57
CA GLU A 69 -7.98 -18.07 -14.51
C GLU A 69 -7.34 -16.85 -15.18
N GLY A 70 -8.18 -16.01 -15.79
CA GLY A 70 -7.73 -14.82 -16.51
C GLY A 70 -8.04 -13.52 -15.75
N ILE A 71 -7.04 -12.89 -15.15
CA ILE A 71 -7.19 -11.54 -14.59
C ILE A 71 -6.50 -10.49 -15.46
N SER A 72 -7.08 -9.29 -15.55
CA SER A 72 -6.43 -8.18 -16.23
C SER A 72 -5.25 -7.64 -15.40
N CYS A 73 -4.22 -7.11 -16.06
CA CYS A 73 -3.05 -6.54 -15.38
C CYS A 73 -3.44 -5.36 -14.46
N LYS A 74 -4.43 -4.55 -14.88
CA LYS A 74 -4.98 -3.47 -14.04
C LYS A 74 -5.62 -4.00 -12.75
N LEU A 75 -6.36 -5.10 -12.84
CA LEU A 75 -6.97 -5.74 -11.68
C LEU A 75 -5.91 -6.34 -10.75
N ALA A 76 -4.85 -6.96 -11.29
CA ALA A 76 -3.74 -7.48 -10.51
C ALA A 76 -3.03 -6.38 -9.68
N VAL A 77 -2.81 -5.21 -10.29
CA VAL A 77 -2.24 -4.05 -9.59
C VAL A 77 -3.18 -3.55 -8.49
N LEU A 78 -4.48 -3.42 -8.80
CA LEU A 78 -5.48 -2.98 -7.82
C LEU A 78 -5.56 -3.94 -6.63
N LEU A 79 -5.62 -5.25 -6.88
CA LEU A 79 -5.66 -6.28 -5.85
C LEU A 79 -4.38 -6.31 -5.01
N ASN A 80 -3.22 -6.04 -5.61
CA ASN A 80 -1.96 -5.94 -4.88
C ASN A 80 -1.94 -4.72 -3.94
N TRP A 81 -2.42 -3.57 -4.42
CA TRP A 81 -2.58 -2.37 -3.58
C TRP A 81 -3.58 -2.57 -2.46
N LEU A 82 -4.71 -3.22 -2.75
CA LEU A 82 -5.72 -3.55 -1.75
C LEU A 82 -5.17 -4.50 -0.68
N ARG A 83 -4.30 -5.44 -1.07
CA ARG A 83 -3.58 -6.32 -0.14
C ARG A 83 -2.70 -5.51 0.81
N TYR A 84 -1.83 -4.65 0.28
CA TYR A 84 -0.96 -3.81 1.13
C TYR A 84 -1.77 -2.92 2.06
N PHE A 85 -2.87 -2.34 1.55
CA PHE A 85 -3.79 -1.54 2.34
C PHE A 85 -4.41 -2.36 3.49
N GLY A 86 -4.93 -3.55 3.18
CA GLY A 86 -5.49 -4.47 4.18
C GLY A 86 -4.46 -4.85 5.25
N CYS A 87 -3.26 -5.25 4.83
CA CYS A 87 -2.14 -5.60 5.73
C CYS A 87 -1.69 -4.45 6.63
N ALA A 88 -1.75 -3.19 6.15
CA ALA A 88 -1.36 -2.02 6.93
C ALA A 88 -2.40 -1.63 8.00
N ILE A 89 -3.65 -2.06 7.80
CA ILE A 89 -4.79 -1.67 8.63
C ILE A 89 -5.16 -2.75 9.64
N THR A 90 -4.98 -4.01 9.28
CA THR A 90 -5.19 -5.12 10.19
C THR A 90 -3.90 -5.38 10.97
N PRO A 91 -3.97 -5.63 12.30
CA PRO A 91 -2.78 -5.91 13.11
C PRO A 91 -2.02 -7.18 12.66
N MET A 92 -2.65 -8.02 11.85
CA MET A 92 -2.04 -9.20 11.25
C MET A 92 -1.82 -8.95 9.76
N GLN A 93 -0.62 -9.25 9.23
CA GLN A 93 -0.35 -9.19 7.78
C GLN A 93 -1.26 -10.12 6.94
N SER A 94 -2.12 -10.92 7.57
CA SER A 94 -3.09 -11.79 6.92
C SER A 94 -4.28 -11.03 6.30
N GLY A 95 -4.59 -9.80 6.74
CA GLY A 95 -5.80 -9.10 6.30
C GLY A 95 -5.84 -8.79 4.79
N GLY A 96 -4.69 -8.72 4.13
CA GLY A 96 -4.63 -8.52 2.69
C GLY A 96 -5.20 -9.69 1.87
N GLY A 97 -5.12 -10.93 2.37
CA GLY A 97 -5.64 -12.12 1.68
C GLY A 97 -7.17 -12.15 1.58
N PRO A 98 -7.92 -12.02 2.68
CA PRO A 98 -9.38 -11.93 2.67
C PRO A 98 -9.92 -10.78 1.82
N PHE A 99 -9.23 -9.62 1.79
CA PHE A 99 -9.59 -8.50 0.92
C PHE A 99 -9.44 -8.82 -0.57
N GLN A 100 -8.41 -9.58 -0.96
CA GLN A 100 -8.25 -10.04 -2.33
C GLN A 100 -9.36 -11.03 -2.72
N VAL A 101 -9.71 -11.96 -1.84
CA VAL A 101 -10.80 -12.93 -2.07
C VAL A 101 -12.15 -12.22 -2.18
N TYR A 102 -12.44 -11.24 -1.31
CA TYR A 102 -13.70 -10.48 -1.34
C TYR A 102 -13.92 -9.65 -2.61
N PHE A 103 -12.85 -9.25 -3.31
CA PHE A 103 -12.97 -8.52 -4.58
C PHE A 103 -12.87 -9.43 -5.81
N LEU A 104 -12.47 -10.69 -5.63
CA LEU A 104 -12.45 -11.71 -6.67
C LEU A 104 -13.78 -12.48 -6.77
N PHE A 105 -14.59 -12.48 -5.70
CA PHE A 105 -15.95 -13.06 -5.62
C PHE A 105 -17.01 -11.98 -5.43
#